data_AF-A0A4Y7N8N8-F1
#
_entry.id   AF-A0A4Y7N8N8-F1
#
_cell.length_a   1.000
_cell.length_b   1.000
_cell.length_c   1.000
_cell.angle_alpha   90.00
_cell.angle_beta   90.00
_cell.angle_gamma   90.00
#
_symmetry.space_group_name_H-M   'P 1'
#
loop_
_entity.id
_entity.type
_entity.pdbx_description
1 polymer ?
#
loop_
_entity_poly.entity_id
_entity_poly.type
_entity_poly.pdbx_seq_one_letter_code
_entity_poly.pdbx_strand_id
1 'polypeptide(L)'
;MHPRNPYRIPPDFKELALKFPEFRKHAKQKLSGKIEIDFKDAAAVRALSTVLLKRDFNLEVELPPDRLVPTLPLRINYLLWVEDLLQSAKPATEQLVHGIDIGTGACCIYPILAARMKGWHFTATETDEVNFKCSVDTVERNCLQTHVTVIKVPAESMLCGNIDTTKQYDFTMCNPPFFDSDSFGPKSRSEKRPLPMCPKSGGSASATEIAVKGGEVKFIENLIKECHDLKLCVRLFTTMVGHKSSLVPIKALLKEAGACSLNETEFCQGRTTRWGLAWTFCDNIELANPPQSQRKTHAKGPPPLNYSISRERWSSKGEFSVACVLLKSVELLNSLKMEIRKVKEKKDRKAVEFIAKENTWSNQRRRQREEKRIANQGFEQPELKKAKIDAATPEQQSNHKFCLKGLMLVEETDENFISLQLQWIEGGLGRESMNQILQYMKNHLFEK
;
A
#
# COMPACT_ATOMS: atom_id res chain seq x y z
N MET A 1 8.29 -7.89 -2.82
CA MET A 1 9.68 -7.60 -2.41
C MET A 1 10.61 -7.90 -3.57
N HIS A 2 11.72 -7.18 -3.67
CA HIS A 2 12.76 -7.37 -4.67
C HIS A 2 13.27 -8.84 -4.67
N PRO A 3 13.56 -9.47 -5.82
CA PRO A 3 13.97 -10.88 -5.89
C PRO A 3 15.15 -11.25 -4.98
N ARG A 4 16.14 -10.35 -4.87
CA ARG A 4 17.35 -10.48 -4.02
C ARG A 4 17.14 -10.07 -2.54
N ASN A 5 15.92 -9.72 -2.12
CA ASN A 5 15.68 -9.31 -0.73
C ASN A 5 15.69 -10.53 0.20
N PRO A 6 16.55 -10.57 1.24
CA PRO A 6 16.67 -11.72 2.14
C PRO A 6 15.38 -11.98 2.94
N TYR A 7 14.58 -10.95 3.20
CA TYR A 7 13.32 -11.06 3.93
C TYR A 7 12.13 -11.53 3.08
N ARG A 8 12.37 -11.99 1.84
CA ARG A 8 11.40 -12.84 1.13
C ARG A 8 11.10 -14.11 1.93
N ILE A 9 12.07 -14.56 2.71
CA ILE A 9 11.89 -15.57 3.75
C ILE A 9 11.66 -14.81 5.07
N PRO A 10 10.48 -14.91 5.71
CA PRO A 10 10.21 -14.23 6.96
C PRO A 10 11.18 -14.67 8.07
N PRO A 11 11.61 -13.77 8.97
CA PRO A 11 12.45 -14.14 10.11
C PRO A 11 11.75 -15.15 11.03
N ASP A 12 12.51 -16.11 11.56
CA ASP A 12 12.02 -17.02 12.60
C ASP A 12 11.96 -16.29 13.95
N PHE A 13 10.76 -15.83 14.31
CA PHE A 13 10.55 -15.14 15.59
C PHE A 13 10.75 -16.03 16.82
N LYS A 14 10.64 -17.35 16.69
CA LYS A 14 10.96 -18.26 17.79
C LYS A 14 12.47 -18.25 18.03
N GLU A 15 13.25 -18.37 16.97
CA GLU A 15 14.72 -18.27 17.05
C GLU A 15 15.16 -16.92 17.61
N LEU A 16 14.59 -15.82 17.12
CA LEU A 16 14.89 -14.48 17.60
C LEU A 16 14.56 -14.33 19.10
N ALA A 17 13.38 -14.78 19.52
CA ALA A 17 12.99 -14.72 20.92
C ALA A 17 13.90 -15.60 21.79
N LEU A 18 14.43 -16.71 21.27
CA LEU A 18 15.39 -17.55 22.00
C LEU A 18 16.74 -16.86 22.21
N LYS A 19 17.25 -16.19 21.18
CA LYS A 19 18.59 -15.57 21.19
C LYS A 19 18.64 -14.16 21.81
N PHE A 20 17.57 -13.39 21.70
CA PHE A 20 17.55 -11.96 22.04
C PHE A 20 16.50 -11.65 23.12
N PRO A 21 16.90 -11.55 24.41
CA PRO A 21 15.98 -11.28 25.52
C PRO A 21 15.16 -10.00 25.35
N GLU A 22 15.75 -8.96 24.77
CA GLU A 22 15.12 -7.68 24.45
C GLU A 22 13.97 -7.84 23.46
N PHE A 23 14.10 -8.72 22.45
CA PHE A 23 13.00 -9.04 21.54
C PHE A 23 11.96 -9.95 22.21
N ARG A 24 12.40 -10.90 23.05
CA ARG A 24 11.49 -11.82 23.77
C ARG A 24 10.45 -11.05 24.61
N LYS A 25 10.81 -9.92 25.22
CA LYS A 25 9.90 -9.07 26.00
C LYS A 25 8.66 -8.61 25.22
N HIS A 26 8.76 -8.52 23.90
CA HIS A 26 7.69 -8.08 23.01
C HIS A 26 7.02 -9.24 22.25
N ALA A 27 7.56 -10.45 22.37
CA ALA A 27 7.06 -11.63 21.68
C ALA A 27 5.97 -12.34 22.49
N LYS A 28 4.91 -12.76 21.81
CA LYS A 28 3.79 -13.52 22.38
C LYS A 28 3.67 -14.86 21.67
N GLN A 29 3.43 -15.91 22.44
CA GLN A 29 3.16 -17.24 21.90
C GLN A 29 1.65 -17.44 21.75
N LYS A 30 1.21 -17.85 20.55
CA LYS A 30 -0.16 -18.31 20.33
C LYS A 30 -0.38 -19.70 20.91
N LEU A 31 -1.65 -20.07 21.10
CA LEU A 31 -2.06 -21.44 21.40
C LEU A 31 -1.55 -22.47 20.38
N SER A 32 -1.32 -22.05 19.12
CA SER A 32 -0.71 -22.89 18.08
C SER A 32 0.81 -23.06 18.21
N GLY A 33 1.44 -22.50 19.24
CA GLY A 33 2.89 -22.51 19.45
C GLY A 33 3.66 -21.47 18.62
N LYS A 34 3.01 -20.79 17.67
CA LYS A 34 3.65 -19.77 16.83
C LYS A 34 3.93 -18.50 17.64
N ILE A 35 5.16 -17.98 17.50
CA ILE A 35 5.56 -16.69 18.07
C ILE A 35 5.13 -15.54 17.14
N GLU A 36 4.54 -14.50 17.71
CA GLU A 36 4.22 -13.26 17.04
C GLU A 36 4.59 -12.03 17.87
N ILE A 37 4.65 -10.87 17.23
CA ILE A 37 4.76 -9.57 17.89
C ILE A 37 3.58 -8.69 17.48
N ASP A 38 3.28 -7.67 18.28
CA ASP A 38 2.33 -6.65 17.88
C ASP A 38 3.02 -5.60 17.01
N PHE A 39 2.78 -5.66 15.69
CA PHE A 39 3.26 -4.65 14.74
C PHE A 39 2.51 -3.31 14.81
N LYS A 40 1.76 -3.04 15.88
CA LYS A 40 1.25 -1.71 16.25
C LYS A 40 2.00 -1.11 17.44
N ASP A 41 2.79 -1.92 18.15
CA ASP A 41 3.64 -1.47 19.24
C ASP A 41 4.99 -0.99 18.68
N ALA A 42 5.26 0.31 18.79
CA ALA A 42 6.50 0.90 18.33
C ALA A 42 7.73 0.32 19.05
N ALA A 43 7.61 -0.08 20.32
CA ALA A 43 8.69 -0.70 21.07
C ALA A 43 8.99 -2.11 20.54
N ALA A 44 7.96 -2.91 20.24
CA ALA A 44 8.11 -4.22 19.62
C ALA A 44 8.79 -4.15 18.25
N VAL A 45 8.38 -3.19 17.41
CA VAL A 45 8.92 -3.00 16.06
C VAL A 45 10.36 -2.52 16.12
N ARG A 46 10.68 -1.66 17.09
CA ARG A 46 12.06 -1.25 17.35
C ARG A 46 12.93 -2.41 17.77
N ALA A 47 12.50 -3.19 18.75
CA ALA A 47 13.24 -4.36 19.21
C ALA A 47 13.49 -5.33 18.05
N LEU A 48 12.48 -5.56 17.20
CA LEU A 48 12.65 -6.36 15.98
C LEU A 48 13.70 -5.75 15.04
N SER A 49 13.60 -4.47 14.69
CA SER A 49 14.55 -3.83 13.76
C SER A 49 15.98 -3.84 14.29
N THR A 50 16.19 -3.52 15.58
CA THR A 50 17.51 -3.56 16.22
C THR A 50 18.10 -4.97 16.19
N VAL A 51 17.32 -5.99 16.55
CA VAL A 51 17.79 -7.38 16.56
C VAL A 51 18.09 -7.90 15.15
N LEU A 52 17.25 -7.56 14.17
CA LEU A 52 17.51 -7.95 12.78
C LEU A 52 18.76 -7.27 12.21
N LEU A 53 18.99 -5.98 12.52
CA LEU A 53 20.22 -5.27 12.14
C LEU A 53 21.46 -5.94 12.75
N LYS A 54 21.39 -6.29 14.04
CA LYS A 54 22.49 -6.96 14.72
C LYS A 54 22.74 -8.38 14.20
N ARG A 55 21.69 -9.19 14.06
CA ARG A 55 21.82 -10.59 13.65
C ARG A 55 22.23 -10.74 12.18
N ASP A 56 21.57 -10.00 11.28
CA ASP A 56 21.66 -10.25 9.84
C ASP A 56 22.77 -9.42 9.17
N PHE A 57 23.12 -8.27 9.75
CA PHE A 57 24.10 -7.34 9.18
C PHE A 57 25.25 -7.00 10.14
N ASN A 58 25.22 -7.53 11.37
CA ASN A 58 26.15 -7.17 12.45
C ASN A 58 26.24 -5.66 12.68
N LEU A 59 25.10 -4.98 12.58
CA LEU A 59 24.96 -3.55 12.84
C LEU A 59 24.38 -3.30 14.23
N GLU A 60 25.08 -2.55 15.05
CA GLU A 60 24.63 -2.11 16.37
C GLU A 60 24.00 -0.72 16.26
N VAL A 61 22.71 -0.61 16.57
CA VAL A 61 21.98 0.64 16.46
C VAL A 61 21.20 0.95 17.74
N GLU A 62 21.13 2.24 18.06
CA GLU A 62 20.23 2.77 19.07
C GLU A 62 19.15 3.59 18.38
N LEU A 63 17.89 3.17 18.55
CA LEU A 63 16.75 3.78 17.89
C LEU A 63 15.95 4.61 18.91
N PRO A 64 15.92 5.94 18.81
CA PRO A 64 15.25 6.78 19.81
C PRO A 64 13.74 6.55 19.92
N PRO A 65 13.13 6.67 21.12
CA PRO A 65 11.69 6.53 21.39
C PRO A 65 10.81 7.30 20.43
N ASP A 66 11.20 8.53 20.13
CA ASP A 66 10.45 9.58 19.47
C ASP A 66 10.90 9.80 18.02
N ARG A 67 11.43 8.76 17.35
CA ARG A 67 11.92 8.83 15.97
C ARG A 67 11.39 7.68 15.12
N LEU A 68 11.44 7.83 13.80
CA LEU A 68 10.94 6.81 12.88
C LEU A 68 11.78 5.54 13.00
N VAL A 69 11.11 4.41 13.24
CA VAL A 69 11.76 3.10 13.23
C VAL A 69 11.80 2.56 11.80
N PRO A 70 12.99 2.32 11.21
CA PRO A 70 13.07 1.80 9.85
C PRO A 70 12.60 0.35 9.79
N THR A 71 11.82 0.02 8.77
CA THR A 71 11.44 -1.37 8.46
C THR A 71 12.37 -1.94 7.39
N LEU A 72 13.26 -2.86 7.79
CA LEU A 72 14.35 -3.35 6.94
C LEU A 72 13.92 -3.89 5.57
N PRO A 73 12.82 -4.68 5.43
CA PRO A 73 12.44 -5.20 4.12
C PRO A 73 12.17 -4.10 3.08
N LEU A 74 11.57 -2.99 3.49
CA LEU A 74 11.33 -1.85 2.59
C LEU A 74 12.63 -1.13 2.26
N ARG A 75 13.49 -0.89 3.27
CA ARG A 75 14.77 -0.17 3.06
C ARG A 75 15.68 -0.94 2.09
N ILE A 76 15.74 -2.26 2.24
CA ILE A 76 16.52 -3.15 1.36
C ILE A 76 15.93 -3.22 -0.05
N ASN A 77 14.60 -3.19 -0.22
CA ASN A 77 13.99 -3.11 -1.56
C ASN A 77 14.50 -1.89 -2.33
N TYR A 78 14.63 -0.75 -1.66
CA TYR A 78 15.12 0.47 -2.29
C TYR A 78 16.61 0.35 -2.66
N LEU A 79 17.47 -0.09 -1.72
CA LEU A 79 18.90 -0.29 -2.00
C LEU A 79 19.16 -1.26 -3.16
N LEU A 80 18.41 -2.36 -3.22
CA LEU A 80 18.54 -3.34 -4.31
C LEU A 80 18.07 -2.78 -5.66
N TRP A 81 17.02 -1.95 -5.67
CA TRP A 81 16.60 -1.28 -6.90
C TRP A 81 17.62 -0.24 -7.37
N VAL A 82 18.22 0.53 -6.45
CA VAL A 82 19.33 1.45 -6.80
C VAL A 82 20.50 0.67 -7.39
N GLU A 83 20.84 -0.50 -6.85
CA GLU A 83 21.86 -1.37 -7.43
C GLU A 83 21.53 -1.80 -8.87
N ASP A 84 20.27 -2.13 -9.19
CA ASP A 84 19.88 -2.46 -10.56
C ASP A 84 20.00 -1.25 -11.49
N LEU A 85 19.60 -0.06 -11.02
CA LEU A 85 19.72 1.18 -11.78
C LEU A 85 21.19 1.50 -12.08
N LEU A 86 22.07 1.35 -11.10
CA LEU A 86 23.50 1.55 -11.25
C LEU A 86 24.10 0.58 -12.27
N GLN A 87 23.75 -0.71 -12.19
CA GLN A 87 24.19 -1.71 -13.17
C GLN A 87 23.73 -1.37 -14.59
N SER A 88 22.51 -0.82 -14.74
CA SER A 88 21.97 -0.43 -16.06
C SER A 88 22.64 0.84 -16.60
N ALA A 89 22.87 1.83 -15.74
CA ALA A 89 23.48 3.11 -16.11
C ALA A 89 25.01 3.04 -16.24
N LYS A 90 25.63 2.01 -15.67
CA LYS A 90 27.09 1.82 -15.59
C LYS A 90 27.42 0.33 -15.36
N PRO A 91 27.46 -0.50 -16.42
CA PRO A 91 27.96 -1.86 -16.32
C PRO A 91 29.40 -1.83 -15.77
N ALA A 92 29.68 -2.65 -14.76
CA ALA A 92 30.82 -2.52 -13.86
C ALA A 92 32.18 -2.28 -14.55
N THR A 93 32.82 -1.17 -14.19
CA THR A 93 34.24 -1.16 -13.87
C THR A 93 34.34 -1.00 -12.35
N GLU A 94 35.44 -1.45 -11.74
CA GLU A 94 35.71 -1.53 -10.30
C GLU A 94 35.73 -0.16 -9.57
N GLN A 95 34.69 0.64 -9.75
CA GLN A 95 34.58 1.97 -9.17
C GLN A 95 33.81 1.91 -7.86
N LEU A 96 34.41 2.53 -6.86
CA LEU A 96 33.81 2.85 -5.59
C LEU A 96 32.49 3.60 -5.82
N VAL A 97 31.37 3.02 -5.38
CA VAL A 97 30.05 3.64 -5.49
C VAL A 97 29.91 4.69 -4.39
N HIS A 98 29.57 5.93 -4.74
CA HIS A 98 29.30 7.00 -3.77
C HIS A 98 27.90 7.58 -3.95
N GLY A 99 27.03 7.36 -2.95
CA GLY A 99 25.68 7.89 -2.91
C GLY A 99 25.50 9.10 -2.00
N ILE A 100 24.41 9.85 -2.21
CA ILE A 100 23.93 10.88 -1.27
C ILE A 100 22.61 10.41 -0.67
N ASP A 101 22.53 10.31 0.67
CA ASP A 101 21.28 10.03 1.38
C ASP A 101 20.72 11.32 1.98
N ILE A 102 19.47 11.64 1.64
CA ILE A 102 18.84 12.94 1.95
C ILE A 102 17.83 12.73 3.07
N GLY A 103 18.13 13.31 4.24
CA GLY A 103 17.33 13.09 5.45
C GLY A 103 17.56 11.68 6.00
N THR A 104 18.79 11.41 6.42
CA THR A 104 19.22 10.05 6.79
C THR A 104 18.53 9.50 8.05
N GLY A 105 17.94 10.39 8.86
CA GLY A 105 17.25 10.08 10.10
C GLY A 105 18.19 9.56 11.19
N ALA A 106 17.66 9.40 12.40
CA ALA A 106 18.46 8.98 13.56
C ALA A 106 19.26 7.68 13.36
N CYS A 107 18.77 6.76 12.55
CA CYS A 107 19.40 5.45 12.35
C CYS A 107 20.48 5.46 11.25
N CYS A 108 20.51 6.46 10.37
CA CYS A 108 21.37 6.46 9.17
C CYS A 108 21.22 5.18 8.32
N ILE A 109 19.98 4.69 8.19
CA ILE A 109 19.73 3.29 7.84
C ILE A 109 20.21 2.90 6.43
N TYR A 110 20.07 3.78 5.44
CA TYR A 110 20.52 3.45 4.08
C TYR A 110 22.04 3.44 3.97
N PRO A 111 22.78 4.47 4.45
CA PRO A 111 24.24 4.45 4.44
C PRO A 111 24.83 3.25 5.16
N ILE A 112 24.40 2.96 6.40
CA ILE A 112 25.01 1.86 7.17
C ILE A 112 24.72 0.49 6.56
N LEU A 113 23.51 0.26 6.02
CA LEU A 113 23.18 -1.00 5.36
C LEU A 113 24.00 -1.18 4.08
N ALA A 114 24.05 -0.14 3.25
CA ALA A 114 24.77 -0.21 1.98
C ALA A 114 26.29 -0.32 2.16
N ALA A 115 26.86 0.41 3.12
CA ALA A 115 28.27 0.27 3.48
C ALA A 115 28.59 -1.16 3.92
N ARG A 116 27.76 -1.78 4.77
CA ARG A 116 27.99 -3.14 5.27
C ARG A 116 27.73 -4.23 4.24
N MET A 117 26.69 -4.08 3.42
CA MET A 117 26.30 -5.10 2.45
C MET A 117 27.11 -5.02 1.15
N LYS A 118 27.60 -3.82 0.79
CA LYS A 118 28.12 -3.53 -0.55
C LYS A 118 29.41 -2.70 -0.57
N GLY A 119 29.91 -2.22 0.57
CA GLY A 119 31.07 -1.33 0.62
C GLY A 119 30.83 0.05 -0.02
N TRP A 120 29.57 0.47 -0.16
CA TRP A 120 29.25 1.77 -0.76
C TRP A 120 29.61 2.92 0.18
N HIS A 121 30.03 4.02 -0.43
CA HIS A 121 30.30 5.27 0.26
C HIS A 121 29.07 6.17 0.24
N PHE A 122 28.90 6.97 1.29
CA PHE A 122 27.75 7.86 1.45
C PHE A 122 28.14 9.22 2.00
N THR A 123 27.55 10.25 1.41
CA THR A 123 27.34 11.55 2.05
C THR A 123 25.90 11.60 2.52
N ALA A 124 25.67 11.63 3.83
CA ALA A 124 24.33 11.57 4.43
C ALA A 124 23.97 12.92 5.05
N THR A 125 22.88 13.55 4.60
CA THR A 125 22.46 14.86 5.12
C THR A 125 21.32 14.74 6.11
N GLU A 126 21.29 15.62 7.12
CA GLU A 126 20.25 15.66 8.13
C GLU A 126 20.01 17.07 8.68
N THR A 127 18.74 17.44 8.87
CA THR A 127 18.31 18.77 9.33
C THR A 127 17.87 18.80 10.77
N ASP A 128 17.48 17.67 11.37
CA ASP A 128 17.19 17.58 12.81
C ASP A 128 18.47 17.37 13.62
N GLU A 129 18.62 18.09 14.73
CA GLU A 129 19.86 18.06 15.54
C GLU A 129 20.03 16.73 16.26
N VAL A 130 18.93 16.14 16.72
CA VAL A 130 18.97 14.84 17.41
C VAL A 130 19.24 13.73 16.40
N ASN A 131 18.59 13.75 15.23
CA ASN A 131 18.85 12.78 14.16
C ASN A 131 20.29 12.83 13.70
N PHE A 132 20.86 14.03 13.55
CA PHE A 132 22.27 14.22 13.19
C PHE A 132 23.19 13.56 14.22
N LYS A 133 23.01 13.85 15.52
CA LYS A 133 23.81 13.22 16.58
C LYS A 133 23.67 11.70 16.60
N CYS A 134 22.43 11.19 16.58
CA CYS A 134 22.19 9.75 16.59
C CYS A 134 22.79 9.03 15.37
N SER A 135 22.75 9.66 14.19
CA SER A 135 23.32 9.08 12.97
C SER A 135 24.84 9.05 13.01
N VAL A 136 25.49 10.13 13.49
CA VAL A 136 26.94 10.14 13.75
C VAL A 136 27.33 9.03 14.73
N ASP A 137 26.68 8.96 15.90
CA ASP A 137 26.94 7.92 16.90
C ASP A 137 26.75 6.50 16.33
N THR A 138 25.74 6.32 15.46
CA THR A 138 25.48 5.03 14.80
C THR A 138 26.60 4.66 13.84
N VAL A 139 27.09 5.60 13.04
CA VAL A 139 28.21 5.37 12.12
C VAL A 139 29.48 5.02 12.90
N GLU A 140 29.78 5.76 13.97
CA GLU A 140 30.96 5.56 14.79
C GLU A 140 30.96 4.22 15.52
N ARG A 141 29.83 3.87 16.16
CA ARG A 141 29.64 2.59 16.85
C ARG A 141 29.86 1.37 15.95
N ASN A 142 29.61 1.53 14.65
CA ASN A 142 29.80 0.46 13.66
C ASN A 142 31.13 0.56 12.89
N CYS A 143 32.02 1.50 13.24
CA CYS A 143 33.29 1.73 12.56
C CYS A 143 33.15 2.00 11.05
N LEU A 144 32.13 2.78 10.67
CA LEU A 144 31.78 3.05 9.27
C LEU A 144 32.19 4.45 8.79
N GLN A 145 32.97 5.20 9.56
CA GLN A 145 33.36 6.59 9.25
C GLN A 145 34.15 6.70 7.93
N THR A 146 34.85 5.64 7.51
CA THR A 146 35.57 5.62 6.23
C THR A 146 34.64 5.53 5.03
N HIS A 147 33.43 5.02 5.22
CA HIS A 147 32.42 4.83 4.16
C HIS A 147 31.31 5.89 4.25
N VAL A 148 30.94 6.34 5.44
CA VAL A 148 29.79 7.22 5.65
C VAL A 148 30.23 8.52 6.32
N THR A 149 29.98 9.64 5.65
CA THR A 149 30.11 10.99 6.21
C THR A 149 28.71 11.56 6.44
N VAL A 150 28.39 11.94 7.68
CA VAL A 150 27.12 12.61 8.01
C VAL A 150 27.35 14.12 8.10
N ILE A 151 26.49 14.89 7.44
CA ILE A 151 26.56 16.36 7.39
C ILE A 151 25.27 16.95 7.93
N LYS A 152 25.42 17.84 8.91
CA LYS A 152 24.34 18.68 9.42
C LYS A 152 24.06 19.80 8.42
N VAL A 153 22.81 19.91 7.97
CA VAL A 153 22.39 20.91 6.99
C VAL A 153 21.23 21.78 7.51
N PRO A 154 21.08 23.02 7.02
CA PRO A 154 19.95 23.88 7.37
C PRO A 154 18.62 23.36 6.80
N ALA A 155 17.49 23.74 7.39
CA ALA A 155 16.18 23.25 6.99
C ALA A 155 15.72 23.77 5.62
N GLU A 156 16.32 24.86 5.16
CA GLU A 156 16.01 25.56 3.92
C GLU A 156 16.55 24.87 2.67
N SER A 157 17.64 24.09 2.81
CA SER A 157 18.26 23.38 1.69
C SER A 157 18.99 22.13 2.17
N MET A 158 18.62 20.99 1.57
CA MET A 158 19.22 19.70 1.90
C MET A 158 20.48 19.39 1.10
N LEU A 159 20.66 20.05 -0.05
CA LEU A 159 21.69 19.74 -1.05
C LEU A 159 22.46 20.98 -1.51
N CYS A 160 21.76 22.05 -1.89
CA CYS A 160 22.38 23.24 -2.46
C CYS A 160 23.35 23.90 -1.47
N GLY A 161 24.62 24.08 -1.88
CA GLY A 161 25.69 24.62 -1.03
C GLY A 161 26.20 23.69 0.08
N ASN A 162 25.56 22.54 0.32
CA ASN A 162 25.91 21.59 1.38
C ASN A 162 26.65 20.35 0.87
N ILE A 163 26.62 20.11 -0.44
CA ILE A 163 27.29 18.97 -1.09
C ILE A 163 28.56 19.46 -1.79
N ASP A 164 29.65 18.73 -1.59
CA ASP A 164 30.91 18.96 -2.29
C ASP A 164 30.76 18.58 -3.77
N THR A 165 30.58 19.59 -4.62
CA THR A 165 30.39 19.44 -6.07
C THR A 165 31.69 19.16 -6.83
N THR A 166 32.84 19.14 -6.16
CA THR A 166 34.12 18.71 -6.77
C THR A 166 34.20 17.19 -6.89
N LYS A 167 33.39 16.45 -6.12
CA LYS A 167 33.27 14.99 -6.17
C LYS A 167 32.22 14.56 -7.19
N GLN A 168 32.40 13.35 -7.73
CA GLN A 168 31.40 12.68 -8.54
C GLN A 168 30.64 11.67 -7.69
N TYR A 169 29.31 11.71 -7.76
CA TYR A 169 28.40 10.82 -7.06
C TYR A 169 27.62 9.98 -8.07
N ASP A 170 27.41 8.71 -7.74
CA ASP A 170 26.68 7.80 -8.62
C ASP A 170 25.18 7.94 -8.46
N PHE A 171 24.68 8.27 -7.26
CA PHE A 171 23.25 8.47 -7.06
C PHE A 171 22.87 9.37 -5.87
N THR A 172 21.65 9.90 -5.88
CA THR A 172 20.95 10.32 -4.65
C THR A 172 19.85 9.33 -4.27
N MET A 173 19.52 9.29 -2.97
CA MET A 173 18.34 8.62 -2.46
C MET A 173 17.65 9.44 -1.37
N CYS A 174 16.33 9.33 -1.29
CA CYS A 174 15.54 10.08 -0.33
C CYS A 174 14.30 9.27 0.11
N ASN A 175 14.01 9.28 1.41
CA ASN A 175 12.72 8.84 1.94
C ASN A 175 11.98 10.05 2.51
N PRO A 176 11.22 10.78 1.67
CA PRO A 176 10.64 12.06 2.07
C PRO A 176 9.54 11.91 3.13
N PRO A 177 9.24 12.96 3.89
CA PRO A 177 8.01 13.03 4.68
C PRO A 177 6.79 12.93 3.74
N PHE A 178 5.86 12.04 4.06
CA PHE A 178 4.76 11.69 3.16
C PHE A 178 3.52 12.57 3.28
N PHE A 179 3.25 13.09 4.48
CA PHE A 179 1.99 13.75 4.80
C PHE A 179 2.12 15.28 4.73
N ASP A 180 0.99 15.95 4.55
CA ASP A 180 0.94 17.41 4.64
C ASP A 180 0.70 17.81 6.11
N SER A 181 1.58 18.66 6.65
CA SER A 181 1.52 19.12 8.04
C SER A 181 0.20 19.82 8.38
N ASP A 182 -0.37 20.54 7.41
CA ASP A 182 -1.60 21.31 7.58
C ASP A 182 -2.85 20.42 7.53
N SER A 183 -2.68 19.15 7.12
CA SER A 183 -3.75 18.16 7.03
C SER A 183 -3.53 16.94 7.91
N PHE A 184 -2.71 17.07 8.97
CA PHE A 184 -2.42 16.00 9.92
C PHE A 184 -3.72 15.50 10.58
N GLY A 185 -4.25 14.43 10.01
CA GLY A 185 -5.50 13.80 10.41
C GLY A 185 -5.78 12.61 9.49
N PRO A 186 -6.50 11.58 9.96
CA PRO A 186 -6.69 10.35 9.20
C PRO A 186 -7.59 10.58 7.98
N LYS A 187 -7.02 10.97 6.84
CA LYS A 187 -7.67 10.81 5.52
C LYS A 187 -7.49 9.39 5.00
N SER A 188 -7.61 8.39 5.87
CA SER A 188 -7.70 7.01 5.43
C SER A 188 -9.13 6.75 4.99
N ARG A 189 -9.34 6.27 3.75
CA ARG A 189 -10.65 5.79 3.27
C ARG A 189 -11.22 4.63 4.11
N SER A 190 -10.46 4.14 5.08
CA SER A 190 -10.86 3.14 6.06
C SER A 190 -10.25 3.48 7.41
N GLU A 191 -11.07 3.72 8.44
CA GLU A 191 -10.64 3.95 9.84
C GLU A 191 -9.80 2.78 10.42
N LYS A 192 -9.71 1.65 9.70
CA LYS A 192 -8.99 0.43 10.10
C LYS A 192 -7.51 0.37 9.68
N ARG A 193 -6.97 1.34 8.94
CA ARG A 193 -5.54 1.32 8.55
C ARG A 193 -4.70 2.00 9.65
N PRO A 194 -3.79 1.28 10.32
CA PRO A 194 -2.86 1.91 11.25
C PRO A 194 -2.06 2.99 10.51
N LEU A 195 -1.93 4.18 11.11
CA LEU A 195 -0.96 5.18 10.66
C LEU A 195 0.45 4.56 10.69
N PRO A 196 1.42 5.09 9.91
CA PRO A 196 2.81 4.74 10.12
C PRO A 196 3.13 4.87 11.60
N MET A 197 3.71 3.84 12.20
CA MET A 197 3.97 3.83 13.63
C MET A 197 5.02 4.87 13.98
N CYS A 198 4.53 6.01 14.42
CA CYS A 198 5.19 6.88 15.37
C CYS A 198 4.47 6.68 16.71
N PRO A 199 5.18 6.69 17.85
CA PRO A 199 4.52 6.71 19.14
C PRO A 199 3.55 7.89 19.23
N LYS A 200 2.47 7.74 20.00
CA LYS A 200 1.52 8.81 20.33
C LYS A 200 2.16 9.99 21.09
N SER A 201 3.48 9.98 21.27
CA SER A 201 4.26 11.00 21.97
C SER A 201 4.75 12.02 20.93
N GLY A 202 3.90 12.99 20.60
CA GLY A 202 4.14 14.02 19.60
C GLY A 202 5.23 15.03 19.97
N GLY A 203 6.50 14.66 19.77
CA GLY A 203 7.59 15.62 19.66
C GLY A 203 7.64 16.26 18.27
N SER A 204 7.92 17.57 18.18
CA SER A 204 7.96 18.35 16.93
C SER A 204 8.87 17.72 15.85
N ALA A 205 9.97 17.08 16.25
CA ALA A 205 10.96 16.53 15.33
C ALA A 205 10.57 15.16 14.74
N SER A 206 9.70 14.38 15.39
CA SER A 206 9.13 13.19 14.72
C SER A 206 8.07 13.56 13.70
N ALA A 207 7.41 14.72 13.88
CA ALA A 207 6.41 15.20 12.95
C ALA A 207 7.04 15.61 11.61
N THR A 208 8.25 16.19 11.63
CA THR A 208 8.97 16.62 10.41
C THR A 208 9.48 15.46 9.56
N GLU A 209 9.75 14.28 10.14
CA GLU A 209 10.09 13.06 9.37
C GLU A 209 8.89 12.45 8.64
N ILE A 210 7.68 12.80 9.06
CA ILE A 210 6.44 12.17 8.58
C ILE A 210 5.65 13.14 7.73
N ALA A 211 5.64 14.43 8.08
CA ALA A 211 4.93 15.45 7.34
C ALA A 211 5.73 16.72 7.14
N VAL A 212 5.33 17.43 6.10
CA VAL A 212 5.91 18.69 5.66
C VAL A 212 4.81 19.53 5.06
N LYS A 213 4.95 20.85 5.10
CA LYS A 213 3.98 21.75 4.48
C LYS A 213 3.83 21.47 2.99
N GLY A 214 2.60 21.21 2.53
CA GLY A 214 2.29 20.85 1.15
C GLY A 214 2.54 19.39 0.79
N GLY A 215 2.93 18.56 1.77
CA GLY A 215 3.09 17.11 1.64
C GLY A 215 4.21 16.66 0.69
N GLU A 216 4.21 15.36 0.38
CA GLU A 216 5.31 14.75 -0.37
C GLU A 216 5.51 15.33 -1.77
N VAL A 217 4.44 15.78 -2.44
CA VAL A 217 4.56 16.34 -3.78
C VAL A 217 5.35 17.65 -3.73
N LYS A 218 5.07 18.52 -2.75
CA LYS A 218 5.78 19.80 -2.62
C LYS A 218 7.23 19.61 -2.19
N PHE A 219 7.47 18.65 -1.29
CA PHE A 219 8.84 18.27 -0.90
C PHE A 219 9.63 17.80 -2.11
N ILE A 220 9.08 16.87 -2.89
CA ILE A 220 9.76 16.31 -4.06
C ILE A 220 9.92 17.38 -5.16
N GLU A 221 8.98 18.31 -5.32
CA GLU A 221 9.15 19.47 -6.21
C GLU A 221 10.39 20.29 -5.85
N ASN A 222 10.59 20.59 -4.56
CA ASN A 222 11.76 21.33 -4.10
C ASN A 222 13.04 20.50 -4.26
N LEU A 223 12.98 19.21 -3.94
CA LEU A 223 14.09 18.27 -4.14
C LEU A 223 14.54 18.23 -5.61
N ILE A 224 13.60 18.20 -6.56
CA ILE A 224 13.92 18.22 -8.00
C ILE A 224 14.69 19.48 -8.38
N LYS A 225 14.33 20.64 -7.81
CA LYS A 225 15.04 21.91 -8.05
C LYS A 225 16.47 21.85 -7.51
N GLU A 226 16.66 21.40 -6.27
CA GLU A 226 18.00 21.27 -5.69
C GLU A 226 18.86 20.22 -6.43
N CYS A 227 18.26 19.10 -6.87
CA CYS A 227 18.94 18.09 -7.67
C CYS A 227 19.39 18.63 -9.04
N HIS A 228 18.67 19.60 -9.61
CA HIS A 228 19.04 20.20 -10.89
C HIS A 228 20.39 20.93 -10.81
N ASP A 229 20.71 21.55 -9.67
CA ASP A 229 22.00 22.22 -9.45
C ASP A 229 23.16 21.21 -9.35
N LEU A 230 22.87 19.96 -8.99
CA LEU A 230 23.84 18.87 -8.88
C LEU A 230 23.97 18.01 -10.15
N LYS A 231 23.28 18.36 -11.24
CA LYS A 231 23.23 17.54 -12.46
C LYS A 231 24.58 17.24 -13.12
N LEU A 232 25.61 18.04 -12.84
CA LEU A 232 26.97 17.85 -13.37
C LEU A 232 27.84 16.91 -12.52
N CYS A 233 27.48 16.70 -11.25
CA CYS A 233 28.26 15.90 -10.31
C CYS A 233 27.50 14.67 -9.79
N VAL A 234 26.21 14.53 -10.06
CA VAL A 234 25.42 13.35 -9.70
C VAL A 234 24.81 12.73 -10.96
N ARG A 235 25.03 11.41 -11.12
CA ARG A 235 24.57 10.68 -12.30
C ARG A 235 23.08 10.32 -12.25
N LEU A 236 22.64 9.74 -11.13
CA LEU A 236 21.28 9.26 -10.94
C LEU A 236 20.62 9.95 -9.75
N PHE A 237 19.35 10.27 -9.87
CA PHE A 237 18.58 10.83 -8.78
C PHE A 237 17.43 9.89 -8.46
N THR A 238 17.20 9.60 -7.19
CA THR A 238 16.10 8.71 -6.80
C THR A 238 15.36 9.24 -5.57
N THR A 239 14.06 8.96 -5.50
CA THR A 239 13.25 9.20 -4.30
C THR A 239 12.22 8.10 -4.10
N MET A 240 11.92 7.76 -2.85
CA MET A 240 10.73 7.00 -2.50
C MET A 240 9.49 7.89 -2.57
N VAL A 241 8.36 7.31 -2.93
CA VAL A 241 7.04 7.96 -2.95
C VAL A 241 6.06 7.15 -2.08
N GLY A 242 5.39 7.85 -1.17
CA GLY A 242 4.46 7.34 -0.18
C GLY A 242 3.10 6.99 -0.76
N HIS A 243 2.56 7.85 -1.61
CA HIS A 243 1.22 7.72 -2.19
C HIS A 243 1.24 7.57 -3.71
N LYS A 244 0.49 6.59 -4.22
CA LYS A 244 0.35 6.35 -5.67
C LYS A 244 -0.15 7.58 -6.43
N SER A 245 -1.04 8.36 -5.81
CA SER A 245 -1.60 9.59 -6.38
C SER A 245 -0.54 10.65 -6.69
N SER A 246 0.59 10.61 -6.01
CA SER A 246 1.67 11.59 -6.16
C SER A 246 2.57 11.32 -7.36
N LEU A 247 2.57 10.10 -7.90
CA LEU A 247 3.41 9.73 -9.04
C LEU A 247 3.12 10.55 -10.30
N VAL A 248 1.85 10.81 -10.61
CA VAL A 248 1.46 11.55 -11.82
C VAL A 248 1.97 12.99 -11.77
N PRO A 249 1.68 13.81 -10.72
CA PRO A 249 2.20 15.17 -10.65
C PRO A 249 3.73 15.21 -10.57
N ILE A 250 4.38 14.30 -9.82
CA ILE A 250 5.85 14.29 -9.73
C ILE A 250 6.50 14.00 -11.09
N LYS A 251 5.95 13.07 -11.88
CA LYS A 251 6.47 12.79 -13.23
C LYS A 251 6.30 13.98 -14.18
N ALA A 252 5.25 14.77 -14.02
CA ALA A 252 5.08 16.02 -14.78
C ALA A 252 6.17 17.03 -14.41
N LEU A 253 6.43 17.22 -13.11
CA LEU A 253 7.51 18.09 -12.61
C LEU A 253 8.90 17.66 -13.11
N LEU A 254 9.19 16.36 -13.11
CA LEU A 254 10.45 15.83 -13.63
C LEU A 254 10.63 16.11 -15.12
N LYS A 255 9.55 16.01 -15.91
CA LYS A 255 9.57 16.35 -17.33
C LYS A 255 9.82 17.84 -17.54
N GLU A 256 9.18 18.70 -16.76
CA GLU A 256 9.37 20.15 -16.79
C GLU A 256 10.80 20.56 -16.39
N ALA A 257 11.39 19.84 -15.44
CA ALA A 257 12.77 20.05 -14.99
C ALA A 257 13.84 19.56 -16.00
N GLY A 258 13.42 18.93 -17.11
CA GLY A 258 14.31 18.45 -18.16
C GLY A 258 14.98 17.11 -17.87
N ALA A 259 14.34 16.20 -17.12
CA ALA A 259 14.84 14.85 -16.95
C ALA A 259 14.88 14.08 -18.29
N CYS A 260 16.03 13.51 -18.63
CA CYS A 260 16.28 12.85 -19.92
C CYS A 260 15.73 11.42 -19.94
N SER A 261 15.79 10.73 -18.80
CA SER A 261 15.25 9.39 -18.65
C SER A 261 14.61 9.20 -17.27
N LEU A 262 13.58 8.33 -17.21
CA LEU A 262 12.75 8.09 -16.03
C LEU A 262 12.49 6.60 -15.82
N ASN A 263 12.60 6.15 -14.57
CA ASN A 263 12.25 4.81 -14.13
C ASN A 263 11.33 4.85 -12.90
N GLU A 264 10.34 3.97 -12.87
CA GLU A 264 9.42 3.80 -11.75
C GLU A 264 9.40 2.32 -11.30
N THR A 265 9.36 2.09 -9.99
CA THR A 265 9.18 0.75 -9.43
C THR A 265 8.19 0.73 -8.27
N GLU A 266 7.79 -0.47 -7.86
CA GLU A 266 6.90 -0.71 -6.71
C GLU A 266 7.61 -1.55 -5.64
N PHE A 267 7.65 -1.03 -4.41
CA PHE A 267 8.15 -1.72 -3.23
C PHE A 267 7.00 -2.32 -2.43
N CYS A 268 6.79 -3.63 -2.57
CA CYS A 268 5.75 -4.38 -1.87
C CYS A 268 6.31 -5.21 -0.70
N GLN A 269 5.88 -4.91 0.52
CA GLN A 269 6.16 -5.69 1.73
C GLN A 269 4.92 -5.81 2.61
N GLY A 270 4.32 -7.01 2.62
CA GLY A 270 3.07 -7.25 3.32
C GLY A 270 1.93 -6.38 2.77
N ARG A 271 1.35 -5.53 3.64
CA ARG A 271 0.24 -4.61 3.29
C ARG A 271 0.70 -3.22 2.86
N THR A 272 1.98 -2.93 3.01
CA THR A 272 2.54 -1.61 2.71
C THR A 272 3.12 -1.66 1.31
N THR A 273 2.60 -0.78 0.45
CA THR A 273 3.16 -0.50 -0.87
C THR A 273 3.76 0.90 -0.86
N ARG A 274 4.96 1.02 -1.43
CA ARG A 274 5.62 2.29 -1.76
C ARG A 274 6.07 2.24 -3.21
N TRP A 275 6.44 3.38 -3.75
CA TRP A 275 6.98 3.48 -5.12
C TRP A 275 8.37 4.09 -5.07
N GLY A 276 9.21 3.76 -6.05
CA GLY A 276 10.48 4.45 -6.30
C GLY A 276 10.37 5.21 -7.61
N LEU A 277 10.88 6.44 -7.64
CA LEU A 277 11.09 7.22 -8.86
C LEU A 277 12.58 7.49 -9.01
N ALA A 278 13.10 7.25 -10.20
CA ALA A 278 14.48 7.52 -10.55
C ALA A 278 14.54 8.30 -11.86
N TRP A 279 15.49 9.23 -11.94
CA TRP A 279 15.70 10.04 -13.12
C TRP A 279 17.18 10.39 -13.28
N THR A 280 17.52 10.89 -14.46
CA THR A 280 18.84 11.40 -14.77
C THR A 280 18.72 12.62 -15.69
N PHE A 281 19.67 13.53 -15.58
CA PHE A 281 19.85 14.66 -16.50
C PHE A 281 20.95 14.38 -17.54
N CYS A 282 21.51 13.17 -17.55
CA CYS A 282 22.52 12.75 -18.51
C CYS A 282 21.84 12.14 -19.75
N ASP A 283 22.03 12.75 -20.91
CA ASP A 283 21.43 12.31 -22.19
C ASP A 283 21.88 10.91 -22.63
N ASN A 284 23.03 10.44 -22.14
CA ASN A 284 23.63 9.15 -22.49
C ASN A 284 23.21 8.01 -21.55
N ILE A 285 22.38 8.26 -20.54
CA ILE A 285 21.90 7.23 -19.61
C ILE A 285 20.42 6.98 -19.90
N GLU A 286 20.12 5.78 -20.40
CA GLU A 286 18.74 5.32 -20.53
C GLU A 286 18.38 4.41 -19.35
N LEU A 287 17.45 4.87 -18.52
CA LEU A 287 16.92 4.08 -17.42
C LEU A 287 15.83 3.16 -17.96
N ALA A 288 16.24 1.97 -18.42
CA ALA A 288 15.30 0.95 -18.83
C ALA A 288 14.33 0.65 -17.69
N ASN A 289 13.03 0.86 -17.91
CA ASN A 289 12.03 0.26 -17.03
C ASN A 289 12.28 -1.25 -17.07
N PRO A 290 12.43 -1.94 -15.92
CA PRO A 290 12.57 -3.39 -15.94
C PRO A 290 11.43 -3.91 -16.80
N PRO A 291 11.69 -4.80 -17.79
CA PRO A 291 10.68 -5.25 -18.73
C PRO A 291 9.50 -5.66 -17.89
N GLN A 292 8.40 -4.89 -17.96
CA GLN A 292 7.27 -4.98 -17.02
C GLN A 292 6.99 -6.46 -16.88
N SER A 293 7.40 -7.10 -15.79
CA SER A 293 7.68 -8.54 -15.77
C SER A 293 6.47 -9.28 -16.29
N GLN A 294 6.39 -9.56 -17.61
CA GLN A 294 5.13 -9.53 -18.40
C GLN A 294 3.98 -9.69 -17.46
N ARG A 295 3.46 -8.58 -16.87
CA ARG A 295 2.72 -8.61 -15.59
C ARG A 295 2.05 -9.96 -15.53
N LYS A 296 2.62 -10.95 -14.83
CA LYS A 296 1.94 -12.25 -14.84
C LYS A 296 0.63 -11.81 -14.27
N THR A 297 -0.44 -11.95 -15.03
CA THR A 297 -1.77 -11.47 -14.69
C THR A 297 -2.32 -12.37 -13.58
N HIS A 298 -1.49 -12.71 -12.59
CA HIS A 298 -1.82 -13.05 -11.23
C HIS A 298 -2.12 -11.70 -10.54
N ALA A 299 -3.35 -11.23 -10.48
CA ALA A 299 -4.59 -11.91 -10.68
C ALA A 299 -5.59 -10.89 -11.24
N LYS A 300 -6.47 -11.36 -12.14
CA LYS A 300 -7.86 -10.91 -12.14
C LYS A 300 -8.26 -10.68 -10.67
N GLY A 301 -8.99 -9.60 -10.38
CA GLY A 301 -9.79 -9.58 -9.14
C GLY A 301 -10.41 -10.97 -8.96
N PRO A 302 -10.46 -11.49 -7.73
CA PRO A 302 -10.70 -12.91 -7.51
C PRO A 302 -11.90 -13.36 -8.34
N PRO A 303 -11.84 -14.57 -8.93
CA PRO A 303 -12.64 -14.94 -10.10
C PRO A 303 -14.11 -14.57 -9.92
N PRO A 304 -14.80 -14.14 -11.01
CA PRO A 304 -16.21 -13.82 -10.93
C PRO A 304 -16.93 -15.00 -10.31
N LEU A 305 -17.91 -14.70 -9.45
CA LEU A 305 -18.72 -15.75 -8.85
C LEU A 305 -19.59 -16.33 -9.96
N ASN A 306 -19.34 -17.58 -10.30
CA ASN A 306 -20.03 -18.26 -11.39
C ASN A 306 -21.14 -19.16 -10.83
N TYR A 307 -22.27 -19.18 -11.52
CA TYR A 307 -23.35 -20.12 -11.31
C TYR A 307 -23.84 -20.66 -12.65
N SER A 308 -23.69 -21.97 -12.85
CA SER A 308 -24.20 -22.67 -14.03
C SER A 308 -25.67 -23.06 -13.83
N ILE A 309 -26.50 -22.67 -14.78
CA ILE A 309 -27.93 -22.97 -14.85
C ILE A 309 -28.13 -24.03 -15.93
N SER A 310 -28.61 -25.22 -15.56
CA SER A 310 -28.91 -26.28 -16.52
C SER A 310 -30.28 -26.08 -17.17
N ARG A 311 -30.40 -26.52 -18.42
CA ARG A 311 -31.65 -26.56 -19.20
C ARG A 311 -32.75 -27.31 -18.46
N GLU A 312 -32.40 -28.45 -17.83
CA GLU A 312 -33.34 -29.25 -17.03
C GLU A 312 -33.94 -28.45 -15.86
N ARG A 313 -33.10 -27.72 -15.13
CA ARG A 313 -33.56 -26.92 -13.98
C ARG A 313 -34.38 -25.70 -14.41
N TRP A 314 -34.19 -25.22 -15.64
CA TRP A 314 -34.92 -24.11 -16.24
C TRP A 314 -36.21 -24.54 -16.97
N SER A 315 -36.41 -25.84 -17.21
CA SER A 315 -37.50 -26.39 -18.05
C SER A 315 -38.91 -25.88 -17.72
N SER A 316 -39.16 -25.50 -16.47
CA SER A 316 -40.44 -24.97 -15.99
C SER A 316 -40.60 -23.44 -16.09
N LYS A 317 -39.64 -22.74 -16.69
CA LYS A 317 -39.54 -21.26 -16.70
C LYS A 317 -39.65 -20.60 -18.07
N GLY A 318 -40.02 -21.39 -19.09
CA GLY A 318 -40.15 -20.93 -20.47
C GLY A 318 -38.93 -21.28 -21.31
N GLU A 319 -38.69 -20.48 -22.36
CA GLU A 319 -37.58 -20.69 -23.29
C GLU A 319 -36.23 -20.63 -22.55
N PHE A 320 -35.38 -21.63 -22.80
CA PHE A 320 -34.02 -21.66 -22.26
C PHE A 320 -33.09 -20.88 -23.19
N SER A 321 -32.94 -19.57 -22.93
CA SER A 321 -32.07 -18.69 -23.68
C SER A 321 -31.34 -17.70 -22.76
N VAL A 322 -30.20 -17.17 -23.21
CA VAL A 322 -29.44 -16.10 -22.52
C VAL A 322 -30.34 -14.90 -22.24
N ALA A 323 -31.28 -14.58 -23.14
CA ALA A 323 -32.21 -13.48 -22.98
C ALA A 323 -33.19 -13.72 -21.82
N CYS A 324 -33.80 -14.90 -21.75
CA CYS A 324 -34.75 -15.25 -20.68
C CYS A 324 -34.07 -15.30 -19.30
N VAL A 325 -32.88 -15.90 -19.22
CA VAL A 325 -32.09 -15.95 -17.98
C VAL A 325 -31.68 -14.54 -17.53
N LEU A 326 -31.25 -13.69 -18.46
CA LEU A 326 -30.90 -12.30 -18.16
C LEU A 326 -32.10 -11.51 -17.66
N LEU A 327 -33.25 -11.62 -18.32
CA LEU A 327 -34.48 -10.93 -17.92
C LEU A 327 -34.86 -11.29 -16.48
N LYS A 328 -34.89 -12.59 -16.16
CA LYS A 328 -35.21 -13.03 -14.80
C LYS A 328 -34.17 -12.57 -13.77
N SER A 329 -32.90 -12.59 -14.15
CA SER A 329 -31.81 -12.10 -13.31
C SER A 329 -31.92 -10.60 -13.03
N VAL A 330 -32.30 -9.80 -14.04
CA VAL A 330 -32.54 -8.36 -13.90
C VAL A 330 -33.78 -8.08 -13.04
N GLU A 331 -34.86 -8.86 -13.17
CA GLU A 331 -36.03 -8.78 -12.26
C GLU A 331 -35.62 -8.96 -10.80
N LEU A 332 -34.76 -9.92 -10.51
CA LEU A 332 -34.26 -10.17 -9.16
C LEU A 332 -33.40 -9.01 -8.64
N LEU A 333 -32.52 -8.44 -9.47
CA LEU A 333 -31.75 -7.25 -9.07
C LEU A 333 -32.66 -6.02 -8.86
N ASN A 334 -33.71 -5.86 -9.67
CA ASN A 334 -34.72 -4.82 -9.48
C ASN A 334 -35.53 -5.02 -8.19
N SER A 335 -35.85 -6.27 -7.82
CA SER A 335 -36.50 -6.59 -6.53
C SER A 335 -35.64 -6.19 -5.32
N LEU A 336 -34.31 -6.16 -5.52
CA LEU A 336 -33.33 -5.65 -4.56
C LEU A 336 -33.11 -4.12 -4.68
N LYS A 337 -33.99 -3.39 -5.39
CA LYS A 337 -33.90 -1.93 -5.61
C LYS A 337 -32.57 -1.47 -6.22
N MET A 338 -31.94 -2.29 -7.06
CA MET A 338 -30.69 -1.93 -7.75
C MET A 338 -30.97 -1.17 -9.04
N GLU A 339 -30.16 -0.16 -9.33
CA GLU A 339 -30.17 0.57 -10.60
C GLU A 339 -29.39 -0.24 -11.65
N ILE A 340 -30.00 -0.54 -12.79
CA ILE A 340 -29.40 -1.35 -13.86
C ILE A 340 -29.02 -0.46 -15.05
N ARG A 341 -27.78 -0.61 -15.52
CA ARG A 341 -27.25 0.07 -16.71
C ARG A 341 -26.79 -0.95 -17.75
N LYS A 342 -27.26 -0.79 -18.98
CA LYS A 342 -26.86 -1.66 -20.10
C LYS A 342 -25.40 -1.40 -20.48
N VAL A 343 -24.65 -2.47 -20.75
CA VAL A 343 -23.30 -2.44 -21.32
C VAL A 343 -23.38 -2.92 -22.77
N LYS A 344 -22.43 -2.53 -23.64
CA LYS A 344 -22.41 -2.94 -25.06
C LYS A 344 -22.58 -4.46 -25.21
N GLU A 345 -23.58 -4.87 -26.00
CA GLU A 345 -23.97 -6.27 -26.19
C GLU A 345 -23.17 -6.95 -27.32
N LYS A 346 -22.90 -8.25 -27.19
CA LYS A 346 -22.49 -9.14 -28.30
C LYS A 346 -23.52 -10.27 -28.42
N LYS A 347 -23.61 -10.90 -29.60
CA LYS A 347 -24.68 -11.85 -29.97
C LYS A 347 -24.91 -12.97 -28.93
N ASP A 348 -23.83 -13.53 -28.38
CA ASP A 348 -23.89 -14.67 -27.45
C ASP A 348 -23.54 -14.30 -26.00
N ARG A 349 -23.41 -13.00 -25.72
CA ARG A 349 -22.92 -12.50 -24.44
C ARG A 349 -23.60 -11.20 -24.04
N LYS A 350 -24.37 -11.25 -22.96
CA LYS A 350 -25.07 -10.08 -22.43
C LYS A 350 -24.54 -9.70 -21.05
N ALA A 351 -24.24 -8.42 -20.88
CA ALA A 351 -23.70 -7.89 -19.64
C ALA A 351 -24.51 -6.66 -19.18
N VAL A 352 -24.76 -6.59 -17.88
CA VAL A 352 -25.40 -5.44 -17.24
C VAL A 352 -24.59 -5.00 -16.03
N GLU A 353 -24.44 -3.70 -15.88
CA GLU A 353 -23.90 -3.09 -14.67
C GLU A 353 -25.05 -2.84 -13.70
N PHE A 354 -24.85 -3.15 -12.42
CA PHE A 354 -25.83 -2.90 -11.38
C PHE A 354 -25.23 -2.09 -10.23
N ILE A 355 -26.02 -1.17 -9.70
CA ILE A 355 -25.61 -0.22 -8.65
C ILE A 355 -26.65 -0.26 -7.53
N ALA A 356 -26.23 -0.56 -6.31
CA ALA A 356 -27.09 -0.52 -5.14
C ALA A 356 -26.77 0.69 -4.27
N LYS A 357 -27.78 1.50 -3.96
CA LYS A 357 -27.63 2.66 -3.05
C LYS A 357 -27.69 2.29 -1.58
N GLU A 358 -28.40 1.21 -1.27
CA GLU A 358 -28.57 0.66 0.08
C GLU A 358 -28.48 -0.88 0.06
N ASN A 359 -28.23 -1.50 1.22
CA ASN A 359 -28.18 -2.96 1.35
C ASN A 359 -29.59 -3.55 1.55
N THR A 360 -30.11 -4.18 0.50
CA THR A 360 -31.47 -4.80 0.44
C THR A 360 -31.44 -6.33 0.42
N TRP A 361 -30.27 -6.94 0.19
CA TRP A 361 -30.10 -8.39 0.07
C TRP A 361 -29.73 -9.07 1.40
N SER A 362 -29.21 -8.31 2.38
CA SER A 362 -28.89 -8.83 3.71
C SER A 362 -30.10 -8.85 4.63
N ASN A 363 -30.15 -9.81 5.57
CA ASN A 363 -31.16 -9.90 6.65
C ASN A 363 -32.64 -9.90 6.20
N GLN A 364 -32.94 -10.33 4.97
CA GLN A 364 -34.32 -10.34 4.44
C GLN A 364 -35.31 -11.12 5.32
N ARG A 365 -34.89 -12.26 5.91
CA ARG A 365 -35.74 -13.01 6.86
C ARG A 365 -36.07 -12.23 8.13
N ARG A 366 -35.16 -11.37 8.61
CA ARG A 366 -35.39 -10.52 9.78
C ARG A 366 -36.33 -9.37 9.41
N ARG A 367 -36.08 -8.71 8.27
CA ARG A 367 -36.95 -7.65 7.74
C ARG A 367 -38.37 -8.14 7.44
N GLN A 368 -38.54 -9.29 6.80
CA GLN A 368 -39.87 -9.88 6.55
C GLN A 368 -40.61 -10.24 7.86
N ARG A 369 -39.89 -10.62 8.92
CA ARG A 369 -40.48 -10.87 10.25
C ARG A 369 -40.86 -9.58 10.97
N GLU A 370 -40.07 -8.52 10.82
CA GLU A 370 -40.37 -7.17 11.32
C GLU A 370 -41.53 -6.54 10.55
N GLU A 371 -41.55 -6.62 9.22
CA GLU A 371 -42.66 -6.15 8.37
C GLU A 371 -43.95 -6.91 8.63
N LYS A 372 -43.90 -8.24 8.82
CA LYS A 372 -45.07 -9.02 9.27
C LYS A 372 -45.49 -8.67 10.70
N ARG A 373 -44.55 -8.33 11.59
CA ARG A 373 -44.88 -7.84 12.94
C ARG A 373 -45.54 -6.46 12.89
N ILE A 374 -45.03 -5.54 12.07
CA ILE A 374 -45.55 -4.18 11.90
C ILE A 374 -46.92 -4.23 11.20
N ALA A 375 -47.09 -5.06 10.17
CA ALA A 375 -48.37 -5.27 9.49
C ALA A 375 -49.42 -5.91 10.42
N ASN A 376 -49.00 -6.79 11.34
CA ASN A 376 -49.88 -7.38 12.35
C ASN A 376 -50.08 -6.50 13.60
N GLN A 377 -49.37 -5.37 13.74
CA GLN A 377 -49.47 -4.40 14.85
C GLN A 377 -50.20 -3.11 14.46
N GLY A 378 -50.95 -3.11 13.35
CA GLY A 378 -51.96 -2.09 13.10
C GLY A 378 -53.17 -2.34 13.99
N PHE A 379 -53.14 -1.83 15.22
CA PHE A 379 -54.20 -1.59 16.23
C PHE A 379 -53.67 -1.93 17.63
N GLU A 380 -52.92 -1.00 18.21
CA GLU A 380 -52.93 -0.59 19.64
C GLU A 380 -51.65 0.19 19.99
N GLN A 381 -51.82 1.35 20.64
CA GLN A 381 -50.80 2.19 21.25
C GLN A 381 -50.96 2.13 22.80
N PRO A 382 -49.95 2.44 23.62
CA PRO A 382 -48.75 1.65 23.89
C PRO A 382 -48.55 1.38 25.41
N GLU A 383 -47.74 0.39 25.79
CA GLU A 383 -47.08 0.42 27.10
C GLU A 383 -45.57 0.17 26.99
N LEU A 384 -44.81 1.13 27.53
CA LEU A 384 -43.36 1.14 27.64
C LEU A 384 -42.88 0.07 28.63
N LYS A 385 -42.15 -0.94 28.15
CA LYS A 385 -41.16 -1.64 28.99
C LYS A 385 -39.82 -1.83 28.27
N LYS A 386 -38.81 -1.23 28.88
CA LYS A 386 -37.39 -1.21 28.51
C LYS A 386 -36.84 -2.63 28.33
N ALA A 387 -36.22 -2.88 27.19
CA ALA A 387 -35.26 -3.98 27.00
C ALA A 387 -34.04 -3.48 26.22
N LYS A 388 -32.88 -4.00 26.62
CA LYS A 388 -31.53 -3.49 26.41
C LYS A 388 -31.19 -3.20 24.93
N ILE A 389 -30.69 -1.99 24.71
CA ILE A 389 -30.03 -1.55 23.49
C ILE A 389 -28.60 -2.11 23.53
N ASP A 390 -28.35 -3.22 22.82
CA ASP A 390 -27.01 -3.47 22.30
C ASP A 390 -26.78 -2.45 21.18
N ALA A 391 -25.93 -1.47 21.48
CA ALA A 391 -25.59 -0.39 20.57
C ALA A 391 -24.90 -0.94 19.31
N ALA A 392 -25.69 -1.14 18.25
CA ALA A 392 -25.16 -1.13 16.91
C ALA A 392 -24.59 0.27 16.65
N THR A 393 -23.26 0.35 16.52
CA THR A 393 -22.53 1.55 16.12
C THR A 393 -23.16 2.15 14.86
N PRO A 394 -23.38 3.47 14.77
CA PRO A 394 -23.92 4.09 13.57
C PRO A 394 -22.96 3.82 12.40
N GLU A 395 -23.44 3.15 11.35
CA GLU A 395 -22.70 3.07 10.09
C GLU A 395 -22.55 4.49 9.55
N GLN A 396 -21.32 4.99 9.61
CA GLN A 396 -20.91 6.24 8.98
C GLN A 396 -21.27 6.18 7.50
N GLN A 397 -22.19 7.06 7.08
CA GLN A 397 -22.50 7.31 5.69
C GLN A 397 -21.22 7.79 4.99
N SER A 398 -20.52 6.85 4.34
CA SER A 398 -19.45 7.16 3.42
C SER A 398 -20.00 8.02 2.28
N ASN A 399 -19.21 8.99 1.83
CA ASN A 399 -19.55 9.93 0.76
C ASN A 399 -19.61 9.28 -0.65
N HIS A 400 -20.01 8.00 -0.71
CA HIS A 400 -20.30 7.28 -1.94
C HIS A 400 -21.78 7.43 -2.27
N LYS A 401 -22.09 7.83 -3.50
CA LYS A 401 -23.47 7.91 -4.01
C LYS A 401 -24.19 6.55 -4.04
N PHE A 402 -23.47 5.44 -3.76
CA PHE A 402 -23.94 4.06 -3.75
C PHE A 402 -23.09 3.16 -2.82
N CYS A 403 -23.65 2.07 -2.31
CA CYS A 403 -23.00 1.14 -1.37
C CYS A 403 -22.33 -0.07 -2.04
N LEU A 404 -22.75 -0.43 -3.26
CA LEU A 404 -22.21 -1.53 -4.06
C LEU A 404 -22.37 -1.27 -5.55
N LYS A 405 -21.36 -1.61 -6.34
CA LYS A 405 -21.40 -1.65 -7.80
C LYS A 405 -20.81 -2.95 -8.33
N GLY A 406 -21.52 -3.60 -9.24
CA GLY A 406 -21.12 -4.88 -9.81
C GLY A 406 -21.45 -5.02 -11.30
N LEU A 407 -20.81 -6.00 -11.94
CA LEU A 407 -21.12 -6.47 -13.28
C LEU A 407 -21.77 -7.84 -13.19
N MET A 408 -22.88 -8.02 -13.91
CA MET A 408 -23.49 -9.31 -14.15
C MET A 408 -23.33 -9.67 -15.61
N LEU A 409 -22.83 -10.87 -15.88
CA LEU A 409 -22.61 -11.43 -17.20
C LEU A 409 -23.41 -12.71 -17.33
N VAL A 410 -24.17 -12.82 -18.43
CA VAL A 410 -24.90 -14.04 -18.80
C VAL A 410 -24.39 -14.48 -20.17
N GLU A 411 -23.93 -15.73 -20.24
CA GLU A 411 -23.29 -16.31 -21.42
C GLU A 411 -23.71 -17.77 -21.55
N GLU A 412 -23.99 -18.20 -22.78
CA GLU A 412 -24.23 -19.61 -23.08
C GLU A 412 -22.88 -20.34 -23.09
N THR A 413 -22.75 -21.38 -22.27
CA THR A 413 -21.50 -22.16 -22.18
C THR A 413 -21.52 -23.38 -23.08
N ASP A 414 -22.70 -24.00 -23.22
CA ASP A 414 -23.00 -25.09 -24.15
C ASP A 414 -24.53 -25.19 -24.31
N GLU A 415 -25.02 -26.09 -25.18
CA GLU A 415 -26.45 -26.23 -25.47
C GLU A 415 -27.33 -26.54 -24.23
N ASN A 416 -26.75 -27.04 -23.14
CA ASN A 416 -27.46 -27.44 -21.94
C ASN A 416 -27.21 -26.54 -20.73
N PHE A 417 -26.28 -25.59 -20.81
CA PHE A 417 -25.86 -24.75 -19.68
C PHE A 417 -25.70 -23.28 -20.05
N ILE A 418 -26.28 -22.41 -19.21
CA ILE A 418 -26.06 -20.96 -19.23
C ILE A 418 -25.31 -20.55 -17.96
N SER A 419 -24.27 -19.77 -18.13
CA SER A 419 -23.40 -19.25 -17.07
C SER A 419 -23.86 -17.86 -16.62
N LEU A 420 -24.10 -17.71 -15.33
CA LEU A 420 -24.37 -16.45 -14.65
C LEU A 420 -23.16 -16.06 -13.80
N GLN A 421 -22.50 -14.97 -14.17
CA GLN A 421 -21.28 -14.49 -13.51
C GLN A 421 -21.50 -13.13 -12.84
N LEU A 422 -21.14 -13.02 -11.56
CA LEU A 422 -21.13 -11.75 -10.83
C LEU A 422 -19.71 -11.30 -10.49
N GLN A 423 -19.38 -10.07 -10.84
CA GLN A 423 -18.07 -9.47 -10.59
C GLN A 423 -18.19 -8.15 -9.83
N TRP A 424 -17.53 -8.08 -8.68
CA TRP A 424 -17.43 -6.84 -7.90
C TRP A 424 -16.58 -5.80 -8.64
N ILE A 425 -17.07 -4.56 -8.72
CA ILE A 425 -16.33 -3.43 -9.31
C ILE A 425 -15.86 -2.48 -8.20
N GLU A 426 -16.78 -1.95 -7.40
CA GLU A 426 -16.50 -0.95 -6.36
C GLU A 426 -17.61 -0.90 -5.30
N GLY A 427 -17.38 -0.22 -4.17
CA GLY A 427 -18.37 -0.04 -3.09
C GLY A 427 -17.92 -0.58 -1.72
N GLY A 428 -18.37 0.07 -0.64
CA GLY A 428 -17.89 -0.13 0.73
C GLY A 428 -18.24 -1.48 1.37
N LEU A 429 -19.29 -2.16 0.88
CA LEU A 429 -19.76 -3.44 1.44
C LEU A 429 -18.98 -4.67 0.93
N GLY A 430 -17.99 -4.49 0.05
CA GLY A 430 -17.02 -5.50 -0.37
C GLY A 430 -17.60 -6.72 -1.14
N ARG A 431 -16.72 -7.70 -1.41
CA ARG A 431 -17.03 -8.91 -2.21
C ARG A 431 -18.03 -9.86 -1.55
N GLU A 432 -18.12 -9.88 -0.22
CA GLU A 432 -19.04 -10.74 0.52
C GLU A 432 -20.51 -10.46 0.16
N SER A 433 -20.82 -9.20 -0.14
CA SER A 433 -22.11 -8.79 -0.69
C SER A 433 -22.44 -9.47 -2.03
N MET A 434 -21.44 -9.72 -2.89
CA MET A 434 -21.67 -10.41 -4.17
C MET A 434 -22.02 -11.89 -3.97
N ASN A 435 -21.48 -12.54 -2.94
CA ASN A 435 -21.87 -13.90 -2.59
C ASN A 435 -23.32 -13.96 -2.08
N GLN A 436 -23.71 -12.99 -1.25
CA GLN A 436 -25.09 -12.90 -0.74
C GLN A 436 -26.10 -12.62 -1.86
N ILE A 437 -25.76 -11.74 -2.80
CA ILE A 437 -26.58 -11.46 -3.99
C ILE A 437 -26.67 -12.71 -4.88
N LEU A 438 -25.54 -13.40 -5.13
CA LEU A 438 -25.58 -14.65 -5.90
C LEU A 438 -26.44 -15.70 -5.19
N GLN A 439 -26.35 -15.81 -3.87
CA GLN A 439 -27.16 -16.76 -3.10
C GLN A 439 -28.65 -16.41 -3.14
N TYR A 440 -29.00 -15.13 -3.06
CA TYR A 440 -30.37 -14.66 -3.27
C TYR A 440 -30.85 -15.07 -4.66
N MET A 441 -30.07 -14.77 -5.70
CA MET A 441 -30.42 -15.16 -7.06
C MET A 441 -30.61 -16.67 -7.20
N LYS A 442 -29.71 -17.50 -6.64
CA LYS A 442 -29.85 -18.97 -6.67
C LYS A 442 -31.15 -19.46 -6.04
N ASN A 443 -31.61 -18.82 -4.98
CA ASN A 443 -32.85 -19.20 -4.29
C ASN A 443 -34.09 -18.80 -5.09
N HIS A 444 -34.07 -17.62 -5.73
CA HIS A 444 -35.25 -17.01 -6.36
C HIS A 444 -35.32 -17.17 -7.89
N LEU A 445 -34.23 -17.57 -8.56
CA LEU A 445 -34.16 -17.79 -10.01
C LEU A 445 -35.18 -18.82 -10.51
N PHE A 446 -35.57 -19.77 -9.66
CA PHE A 446 -36.44 -20.89 -10.01
C PHE A 446 -37.80 -20.84 -9.30
N GLU A 447 -38.10 -19.78 -8.56
CA GLU A 447 -39.43 -19.58 -7.98
C GLU A 447 -40.45 -19.30 -9.09
N LYS A 448 -41.73 -19.67 -8.86
CA LYS A 448 -42.78 -19.58 -9.87
C LYS A 448 -43.16 -18.14 -10.19
#